data_AF-A0A960UTB5-F1
#
_entry.id   AF-A0A960UTB5-F1
#
_cell.length_a   1.000
_cell.length_b   1.000
_cell.length_c   1.000
_cell.angle_alpha   90.00
_cell.angle_beta   90.00
_cell.angle_gamma   90.00
#
_symmetry.space_group_name_H-M   'P 1'
#
loop_
_entity.id
_entity.type
_entity.pdbx_description
1 polymer ?
#
loop_
_entity_poly.entity_id
_entity_poly.type
_entity_poly.pdbx_seq_one_letter_code
_entity_poly.pdbx_strand_id
1 'polypeptide(L)'
;MPSVVVVGTQWGDEGKGKITDFLSSDAEVIARYQGGDNAGHTIVIDGFKYKLHLIPSGIFFPEKTSVIGNGVVINPKALVKEIAYLHENGVTTDNLRISDRAHVILP
;
A
#
# COMPACT_ATOMS: atom_id res chain seq x y z
N MET A 1 -16.16 10.30 -14.01
CA MET A 1 -15.63 9.79 -12.73
C MET A 1 -14.13 10.02 -12.74
N PRO A 2 -13.56 10.83 -11.83
CA PRO A 2 -12.13 11.14 -11.84
C PRO A 2 -11.30 9.94 -11.35
N SER A 3 -10.17 9.69 -12.00
CA SER A 3 -9.17 8.70 -11.58
C SER A 3 -7.80 9.33 -11.73
N VAL A 4 -6.98 9.24 -10.69
CA VAL A 4 -5.62 9.80 -10.66
C VAL A 4 -4.62 8.67 -10.55
N VAL A 5 -3.55 8.72 -11.33
CA VAL A 5 -2.46 7.75 -11.28
C VAL A 5 -1.18 8.47 -10.89
N VAL A 6 -0.53 8.01 -9.82
CA VAL A 6 0.81 8.48 -9.42
C VAL A 6 1.85 7.53 -9.99
N VAL A 7 2.74 8.04 -10.84
CA VAL A 7 3.83 7.28 -11.45
C VAL A 7 5.16 7.99 -11.24
N GLY A 8 6.24 7.20 -11.21
CA GLY A 8 7.61 7.72 -11.23
C GLY A 8 8.04 7.87 -12.67
N THR A 9 8.66 9.00 -13.00
CA THR A 9 9.11 9.29 -14.37
C THR A 9 10.60 9.00 -14.56
N GLN A 10 11.27 8.50 -13.53
CA GLN A 10 12.71 8.23 -13.50
C GLN A 10 12.95 6.77 -13.10
N TRP A 11 13.99 6.49 -12.32
CA TRP A 11 14.41 5.15 -11.91
C TRP A 11 14.13 4.84 -10.43
N GLY A 12 12.98 5.28 -9.92
CA GLY A 12 12.64 5.10 -8.51
C GLY A 12 13.09 6.28 -7.64
N ASP A 13 12.73 6.21 -6.35
CA ASP A 13 13.03 7.22 -5.33
C ASP A 13 12.62 8.68 -5.63
N GLU A 14 11.65 8.88 -6.54
CA GLU A 14 11.15 10.22 -6.90
C GLU A 14 10.22 10.84 -5.83
N GLY A 15 10.10 10.22 -4.66
CA GLY A 15 9.21 10.69 -3.60
C GLY A 15 7.71 10.42 -3.85
N LYS A 16 7.37 9.44 -4.69
CA LYS A 16 5.99 9.04 -5.02
C LYS A 16 5.11 8.81 -3.79
N GLY A 17 5.66 8.24 -2.73
CA GLY A 17 4.96 8.00 -1.47
C GLY A 17 4.34 9.28 -0.92
N LYS A 18 5.14 10.36 -0.84
CA LYS A 18 4.68 11.66 -0.33
C LYS A 18 3.50 12.24 -1.12
N ILE A 19 3.53 12.10 -2.45
CA ILE A 19 2.44 12.56 -3.33
C ILE A 19 1.22 11.65 -3.20
N THR A 20 1.44 10.34 -3.12
CA THR A 20 0.38 9.35 -2.92
C THR A 20 -0.35 9.58 -1.60
N ASP A 21 0.39 9.83 -0.52
CA ASP A 21 -0.17 10.10 0.81
C ASP A 21 -1.01 11.38 0.80
N PHE A 22 -0.51 12.44 0.15
CA PHE A 22 -1.26 13.70 0.00
C PHE A 22 -2.56 13.49 -0.78
N LEU A 23 -2.52 12.81 -1.93
CA LEU A 23 -3.71 12.56 -2.75
C LEU A 23 -4.67 11.54 -2.12
N SER A 24 -4.16 10.67 -1.25
CA SER A 24 -4.97 9.67 -0.56
C SER A 24 -5.95 10.29 0.42
N SER A 25 -5.76 11.54 0.87
CA SER A 25 -6.71 12.22 1.78
C SER A 25 -8.11 12.34 1.18
N ASP A 26 -8.19 12.58 -0.13
CA ASP A 26 -9.44 12.87 -0.85
C ASP A 26 -9.91 11.67 -1.70
N ALA A 27 -9.15 10.58 -1.72
CA ALA A 27 -9.51 9.36 -2.45
C ALA A 27 -10.39 8.44 -1.59
N GLU A 28 -11.31 7.72 -2.22
CA GLU A 28 -12.13 6.67 -1.58
C GLU A 28 -11.48 5.28 -1.71
N VAL A 29 -10.68 5.08 -2.77
CA VAL A 29 -10.00 3.82 -3.08
C VAL A 29 -8.56 4.10 -3.45
N ILE A 30 -7.63 3.38 -2.82
CA ILE A 30 -6.20 3.45 -3.09
C ILE A 30 -5.74 2.07 -3.54
N ALA A 31 -5.19 1.96 -4.74
CA ALA A 31 -4.85 0.69 -5.35
C ALA A 31 -3.38 0.61 -5.78
N ARG A 32 -2.72 -0.50 -5.46
CA ARG A 32 -1.45 -0.91 -6.07
C ARG A 32 -1.73 -1.81 -7.26
N TYR A 33 -1.16 -1.48 -8.42
CA TYR A 33 -1.44 -2.16 -9.68
C TYR A 33 -0.31 -3.07 -10.18
N GLN A 34 0.93 -2.91 -9.70
CA GLN A 34 2.10 -3.69 -10.11
C GLN A 34 3.16 -3.79 -9.02
N GLY A 35 4.17 -4.64 -9.25
CA GLY A 35 5.36 -4.75 -8.42
C GLY A 35 5.19 -5.78 -7.30
N GLY A 36 5.97 -5.67 -6.24
CA GLY A 36 5.88 -6.55 -5.06
C GLY A 36 6.37 -5.86 -3.79
N ASP A 37 7.01 -6.64 -2.91
CA ASP A 37 7.67 -6.18 -1.68
C ASP A 37 9.04 -5.52 -1.93
N ASN A 38 9.44 -5.40 -3.21
CA ASN A 38 10.60 -4.65 -3.68
C ASN A 38 10.41 -3.13 -3.65
N ALA A 39 9.17 -2.67 -3.45
CA ALA A 39 8.86 -1.27 -3.22
C ALA A 39 8.78 -0.98 -1.70
N GLY A 40 8.94 0.27 -1.33
CA GLY A 40 8.73 0.72 0.04
C GLY A 40 8.40 2.20 0.08
N HIS A 41 7.55 2.59 1.01
CA HIS A 41 7.35 4.00 1.35
C HIS A 41 7.19 4.14 2.87
N THR A 42 7.68 5.26 3.39
CA THR A 42 7.55 5.61 4.80
C THR A 42 6.50 6.69 4.94
N ILE A 43 5.50 6.43 5.77
CA ILE A 43 4.43 7.38 6.10
C ILE A 43 4.66 7.87 7.52
N VAL A 44 4.39 9.15 7.76
CA VAL A 44 4.43 9.74 9.10
C VAL A 44 3.01 10.17 9.50
N ILE A 45 2.47 9.56 10.55
CA ILE A 45 1.16 9.88 11.11
C ILE A 45 1.37 10.22 12.59
N ASP A 46 0.97 11.41 13.00
CA ASP A 46 1.10 11.89 14.39
C ASP A 46 2.51 11.72 14.97
N GLY A 47 3.54 11.89 14.14
CA GLY A 47 4.94 11.72 14.51
C GLY A 47 5.45 10.28 14.51
N PHE A 48 4.58 9.28 14.34
CA PHE A 48 4.96 7.88 14.21
C PHE A 48 5.30 7.52 12.76
N LYS A 49 6.39 6.77 12.57
CA LYS A 49 6.87 6.36 11.24
C LYS A 49 6.43 4.93 10.94
N TYR A 50 5.63 4.77 9.90
CA TYR A 50 5.22 3.47 9.37
C TYR A 50 5.99 3.16 8.09
N LYS A 51 6.56 1.96 7.99
CA LYS A 51 7.22 1.47 6.78
C LYS A 51 6.34 0.41 6.12
N LEU A 52 5.81 0.73 4.95
CA LEU A 52 4.98 -0.18 4.16
C LEU A 52 5.71 -0.63 2.90
N HIS A 53 5.53 -1.90 2.56
CA HIS A 53 6.13 -2.55 1.41
C HIS A 53 5.09 -2.97 0.39
N LEU A 54 4.10 -3.79 0.75
CA LEU A 54 3.03 -4.27 -0.14
C LEU A 54 1.73 -3.50 0.06
N ILE A 55 1.39 -3.16 1.30
CA ILE A 55 0.10 -2.58 1.65
C ILE A 55 0.03 -1.12 1.12
N PRO A 56 -1.07 -0.70 0.48
CA PRO A 56 -1.25 0.69 0.03
C PRO A 56 -1.35 1.70 1.19
N SER A 57 -0.94 2.96 0.96
CA SER A 57 -1.02 4.07 1.93
C SER A 57 -2.43 4.28 2.51
N GLY A 58 -3.46 3.92 1.74
CA GLY A 58 -4.86 4.05 2.15
C GLY A 58 -5.24 3.25 3.40
N ILE A 59 -4.38 2.34 3.86
CA ILE A 59 -4.69 1.43 4.97
C ILE A 59 -4.95 2.17 6.29
N PHE A 60 -4.37 3.36 6.46
CA PHE A 60 -4.52 4.17 7.67
C PHE A 60 -5.88 4.90 7.77
N PHE A 61 -6.71 4.81 6.74
CA PHE A 61 -8.03 5.41 6.69
C PHE A 61 -9.09 4.29 6.66
N PRO A 62 -9.68 3.91 7.82
CA PRO A 62 -10.58 2.77 7.91
C PRO A 62 -11.80 2.85 6.96
N GLU A 63 -12.23 4.05 6.61
CA GLU A 63 -13.34 4.33 5.69
C GLU A 63 -12.97 4.17 4.20
N LYS A 64 -11.68 4.10 3.87
CA LYS A 64 -11.18 4.00 2.48
C LYS A 64 -10.79 2.57 2.15
N THR A 65 -11.00 2.16 0.90
CA THR A 65 -10.62 0.81 0.46
C THR A 65 -9.17 0.76 -0.01
N SER A 66 -8.38 -0.15 0.55
CA SER A 66 -7.00 -0.41 0.12
C SER A 66 -6.94 -1.67 -0.73
N VAL A 67 -6.45 -1.57 -1.96
CA VAL A 67 -6.47 -2.69 -2.93
C VAL A 67 -5.06 -3.10 -3.34
N ILE A 68 -4.77 -4.39 -3.24
CA ILE A 68 -3.66 -5.04 -3.95
C ILE A 68 -4.23 -5.71 -5.21
N GLY A 69 -3.95 -5.11 -6.37
CA GLY A 69 -4.48 -5.55 -7.66
C GLY A 69 -3.78 -6.80 -8.21
N ASN A 70 -4.35 -7.38 -9.26
CA ASN A 70 -3.88 -8.63 -9.88
C ASN A 70 -2.48 -8.56 -10.50
N GLY A 71 -1.98 -7.36 -10.81
CA GLY A 71 -0.64 -7.16 -11.39
C GLY A 71 0.49 -7.18 -10.35
N VAL A 72 0.17 -7.33 -9.06
CA VAL A 72 1.15 -7.42 -7.97
C VAL A 72 1.59 -8.88 -7.77
N VAL A 73 2.89 -9.08 -7.57
CA VAL A 73 3.47 -10.33 -7.09
C VAL A 73 3.60 -10.28 -5.56
N ILE A 74 2.90 -11.15 -4.85
CA ILE A 74 2.76 -11.13 -3.40
C ILE A 74 3.65 -12.20 -2.78
N ASN A 75 4.54 -11.80 -1.87
CA ASN A 75 5.18 -12.69 -0.91
C ASN A 75 4.28 -12.84 0.32
N PRO A 76 3.64 -14.00 0.55
CA PRO A 76 2.67 -14.14 1.65
C PRO A 76 3.32 -13.96 3.03
N LYS A 77 4.58 -14.38 3.18
CA LYS A 77 5.33 -14.23 4.43
C LYS A 77 5.58 -12.76 4.75
N ALA A 78 5.95 -11.96 3.74
CA ALA A 78 6.13 -10.53 3.89
C ALA A 78 4.80 -9.82 4.21
N LEU A 79 3.73 -10.16 3.49
CA LEU A 79 2.42 -9.57 3.69
C LEU A 79 1.87 -9.83 5.10
N VAL A 80 1.91 -11.08 5.58
CA VAL A 80 1.44 -11.42 6.93
C VAL A 80 2.25 -10.68 8.01
N LYS A 81 3.57 -10.55 7.81
CA LYS A 81 4.42 -9.78 8.71
C LYS A 81 4.05 -8.30 8.74
N GLU A 82 3.72 -7.72 7.58
CA GLU A 82 3.31 -6.32 7.46
C GLU A 82 1.92 -6.08 8.11
N ILE A 83 0.97 -7.01 7.94
CA ILE A 83 -0.34 -6.97 8.61
C ILE A 83 -0.17 -7.05 10.14
N ALA A 84 0.65 -8.00 10.63
CA ALA A 84 0.91 -8.13 12.05
C ALA A 84 1.55 -6.85 12.64
N TYR A 85 2.52 -6.28 11.92
CA TYR A 85 3.13 -5.00 12.29
C TYR A 85 2.09 -3.88 12.40
N LEU A 86 1.14 -3.79 11.46
CA LEU A 86 0.06 -2.79 11.53
C LEU A 86 -0.85 -3.03 12.74
N HIS A 87 -1.25 -4.27 12.99
CA HIS A 87 -2.11 -4.63 14.12
C HIS A 87 -1.44 -4.35 15.48
N GLU A 88 -0.15 -4.64 15.62
CA GLU A 88 0.66 -4.30 16.81
C GLU A 88 0.70 -2.81 17.11
N ASN A 89 0.52 -1.96 16.08
CA ASN A 89 0.48 -0.50 16.20
C ASN A 89 -0.96 0.05 16.18
N GLY A 90 -1.97 -0.79 16.39
CA GLY A 90 -3.37 -0.38 16.51
C GLY A 90 -4.06 -0.01 15.19
N VAL A 91 -3.48 -0.36 14.05
CA VAL A 91 -4.05 -0.09 12.72
C VAL A 91 -4.83 -1.33 12.26
N THR A 92 -6.15 -1.19 12.05
CA THR A 92 -6.95 -2.26 11.44
C THR A 92 -6.62 -2.42 9.96
N THR A 93 -6.82 -3.62 9.42
CA THR A 93 -6.68 -3.92 7.99
C THR A 93 -7.97 -4.43 7.37
N ASP A 94 -9.12 -4.19 8.00
CA ASP A 94 -10.44 -4.67 7.52
C ASP A 94 -10.83 -4.07 6.15
N ASN A 95 -10.23 -2.95 5.80
CA ASN A 95 -10.38 -2.27 4.52
C ASN A 95 -9.42 -2.76 3.42
N LEU A 96 -8.56 -3.74 3.71
CA LEU A 96 -7.67 -4.36 2.72
C LEU A 96 -8.44 -5.33 1.82
N ARG A 97 -8.21 -5.24 0.51
CA ARG A 97 -8.72 -6.15 -0.52
C ARG A 97 -7.55 -6.66 -1.34
N ILE A 98 -7.48 -7.98 -1.50
CA ILE A 98 -6.42 -8.64 -2.25
C ILE A 98 -7.08 -9.37 -3.42
N SER A 99 -6.59 -9.11 -4.63
CA SER A 99 -7.02 -9.82 -5.82
C SER A 99 -6.72 -11.32 -5.71
N ASP A 100 -7.71 -12.16 -5.95
CA ASP A 100 -7.58 -13.63 -6.09
C ASP A 100 -6.66 -14.06 -7.26
N ARG A 101 -6.43 -13.16 -8.22
CA ARG A 101 -5.55 -13.33 -9.38
C ARG A 101 -4.11 -12.79 -9.20
N ALA A 102 -3.76 -12.27 -8.03
CA ALA A 102 -2.38 -11.83 -7.76
C ALA A 102 -1.45 -13.06 -7.71
N HIS A 103 -0.27 -12.94 -8.32
CA HIS A 103 0.70 -14.05 -8.34
C HIS A 103 1.41 -14.18 -6.99
N VAL A 104 1.81 -15.40 -6.63
CA VAL A 104 2.45 -15.69 -5.34
C VAL A 104 3.95 -15.92 -5.51
N ILE A 105 4.76 -15.22 -4.72
CA ILE A 105 6.18 -15.47 -4.55
C ILE A 105 6.37 -16.59 -3.51
N LEU A 106 7.10 -17.63 -3.89
CA LEU A 106 7.44 -18.78 -3.04
C LEU A 106 8.95 -18.78 -2.71
N PRO A 107 9.40 -19.54 -1.68
CA PRO A 107 10.81 -19.68 -1.33
C PRO A 107 11.71 -20.22 -2.44
#